data_AF-A0A842M7L6-F1
#
_entry.id   AF-A0A842M7L6-F1
#
_cell.length_a   1.000
_cell.length_b   1.000
_cell.length_c   1.000
_cell.angle_alpha   90.00
_cell.angle_beta   90.00
_cell.angle_gamma   90.00
#
_symmetry.space_group_name_H-M   'P 1'
#
loop_
_entity.id
_entity.type
_entity.pdbx_description
1 polymer ?
#
loop_
_entity_poly.entity_id
_entity_poly.type
_entity_poly.pdbx_seq_one_letter_code
_entity_poly.pdbx_strand_id
1 'polypeptide(L)'
;MRMGVVARLDMPMAIKLARNVIEFLIKNGVEVSIDTSLADKVPEFKDLARDLKEMDVDIILTIGGDGTILRTQSFIEGKKIPLLGVNMGTVGFLTEIDPKDVFQELEEVLQGNYIIEERTQLDVYHHGKLPSALNEVVMMTREPAKMLHIQILVDDEVVEELRADGIIVATPSGSTAYSMSAGGPIVDPRVEAFIIVPICPFKLSARPLVVS
;
A
#
# COMPACT_ATOMS: atom_id res chain seq x y z
N MET A 1 9.72 1.64 22.74
CA MET A 1 9.18 1.45 21.39
C MET A 1 7.78 2.05 21.36
N ARG A 2 7.50 2.85 20.34
CA ARG A 2 6.21 3.50 20.08
C ARG A 2 5.56 2.82 18.89
N MET A 3 4.31 2.37 19.00
CA MET A 3 3.61 1.67 17.92
C MET A 3 2.29 2.34 17.57
N GLY A 4 2.06 2.51 16.27
CA GLY A 4 0.76 2.91 15.72
C GLY A 4 -0.11 1.69 15.43
N VAL A 5 -1.43 1.79 15.62
CA VAL A 5 -2.39 0.74 15.22
C VAL A 5 -3.47 1.30 14.32
N VAL A 6 -3.65 0.65 13.17
CA VAL A 6 -4.69 0.95 12.18
C VAL A 6 -5.44 -0.33 11.85
N ALA A 7 -6.75 -0.25 11.67
CA ALA A 7 -7.54 -1.42 11.31
C ALA A 7 -8.58 -1.12 10.22
N ARG A 8 -8.98 -2.16 9.50
CA ARG A 8 -10.11 -2.16 8.58
C ARG A 8 -11.43 -2.05 9.36
N LEU A 9 -12.18 -0.97 9.15
CA LEU A 9 -13.32 -0.59 10.00
C LEU A 9 -14.67 -1.19 9.59
N ASP A 10 -14.80 -1.65 8.34
CA ASP A 10 -15.98 -2.35 7.84
C ASP A 10 -15.96 -3.85 8.20
N MET A 11 -14.91 -4.33 8.88
CA MET A 11 -14.74 -5.72 9.28
C MET A 11 -14.72 -5.89 10.80
N PRO A 12 -15.79 -6.40 11.43
CA PRO A 12 -15.88 -6.54 12.89
C PRO A 12 -14.75 -7.37 13.52
N MET A 13 -14.29 -8.41 12.82
CA MET A 13 -13.18 -9.26 13.28
C MET A 13 -11.85 -8.49 13.33
N ALA A 14 -11.61 -7.56 12.40
CA ALA A 14 -10.39 -6.75 12.39
C ALA A 14 -10.39 -5.76 13.56
N ILE A 15 -11.53 -5.15 13.87
CA ILE A 15 -11.70 -4.28 15.04
C ILE A 15 -11.47 -5.06 16.34
N LYS A 16 -12.05 -6.26 16.45
CA LYS A 16 -11.87 -7.13 17.62
C LYS A 16 -10.39 -7.50 17.81
N LEU A 17 -9.70 -7.85 16.72
CA LEU A 17 -8.27 -8.15 16.80
C LEU A 17 -7.45 -6.92 17.19
N ALA A 18 -7.74 -5.76 16.60
CA ALA A 18 -7.08 -4.51 16.93
C ALA A 18 -7.19 -4.18 18.42
N ARG A 19 -8.38 -4.35 19.01
CA ARG A 19 -8.57 -4.23 20.46
C ARG A 19 -7.63 -5.15 21.25
N ASN A 20 -7.61 -6.44 20.93
CA ASN A 20 -6.76 -7.39 21.66
C ASN A 20 -5.27 -7.05 21.51
N VAL A 21 -4.86 -6.58 20.33
CA VAL A 21 -3.48 -6.13 20.09
C VAL A 21 -3.14 -4.89 20.90
N ILE A 22 -4.03 -3.89 20.96
CA ILE A 22 -3.82 -2.68 21.77
C ILE A 22 -3.64 -3.07 23.25
N GLU A 23 -4.50 -3.95 23.78
CA GLU A 23 -4.38 -4.47 25.15
C GLU A 23 -3.04 -5.18 25.38
N PHE A 24 -2.61 -6.02 24.43
CA PHE A 24 -1.33 -6.73 24.48
C PHE A 24 -0.13 -5.77 24.49
N LEU A 25 -0.11 -4.77 23.61
CA LEU A 25 0.97 -3.79 23.51
C LEU A 25 1.10 -2.97 24.79
N ILE A 26 -0.03 -2.47 25.33
CA ILE A 26 -0.04 -1.73 26.60
C ILE A 26 0.49 -2.59 27.75
N LYS A 27 0.05 -3.86 27.84
CA LYS A 27 0.51 -4.80 28.88
C LYS A 27 2.03 -5.03 28.83
N ASN A 28 2.64 -4.96 27.64
CA ASN A 28 4.07 -5.10 27.44
C ASN A 28 4.84 -3.76 27.52
N GLY A 29 4.20 -2.68 27.98
CA GLY A 29 4.85 -1.39 28.21
C GLY A 29 5.17 -0.59 26.93
N VAL A 30 4.48 -0.91 25.83
CA VAL A 30 4.61 -0.18 24.55
C VAL A 30 3.78 1.10 24.60
N GLU A 31 4.32 2.21 24.10
CA GLU A 31 3.55 3.43 23.91
C GLU A 31 2.73 3.30 22.62
N VAL A 32 1.39 3.34 22.75
CA VAL A 32 0.48 3.06 21.62
C VAL A 32 -0.23 4.33 21.16
N SER A 33 -0.26 4.54 19.85
CA SER A 33 -1.14 5.51 19.18
C SER A 33 -2.10 4.77 18.25
N ILE A 34 -3.36 5.20 18.16
CA ILE A 34 -4.36 4.55 17.28
C ILE A 34 -4.97 5.55 16.31
N ASP A 35 -5.29 5.12 15.08
CA ASP A 35 -5.99 5.97 14.09
C ASP A 35 -7.29 6.52 14.72
N THR A 36 -7.55 7.81 14.55
CA THR A 36 -8.79 8.44 15.05
C THR A 36 -10.04 7.68 14.60
N SER A 37 -10.02 7.19 13.36
CA SER A 37 -11.10 6.40 12.78
C SER A 37 -11.31 5.05 13.51
N LEU A 38 -10.23 4.45 14.03
CA LEU A 38 -10.29 3.23 14.84
C LEU A 38 -10.75 3.54 16.27
N ALA A 39 -10.31 4.65 16.86
CA ALA A 39 -10.72 5.08 18.20
C ALA A 39 -12.24 5.19 18.34
N ASP A 40 -12.95 5.62 17.29
CA ASP A 40 -14.42 5.67 17.25
C ASP A 40 -15.08 4.28 17.40
N LYS A 41 -14.37 3.20 17.09
CA LYS A 41 -14.83 1.81 17.22
C LYS A 41 -14.39 1.13 18.50
N VAL A 42 -13.39 1.68 19.19
CA VAL A 42 -12.85 1.18 20.47
C VAL A 42 -12.74 2.32 21.49
N PRO A 43 -13.88 2.86 21.96
CA PRO A 43 -13.93 4.09 22.76
C PRO A 43 -13.16 4.01 24.09
N GLU A 44 -12.92 2.81 24.61
CA GLU A 44 -12.06 2.56 25.78
C GLU A 44 -10.60 3.00 25.59
N PHE A 45 -10.14 3.15 24.33
CA PHE A 45 -8.80 3.61 23.98
C PHE A 45 -8.77 5.01 23.36
N LYS A 46 -9.84 5.80 23.53
CA LYS A 46 -9.99 7.12 22.89
C LYS A 46 -8.84 8.07 23.20
N ASP A 47 -8.23 7.99 24.39
CA ASP A 47 -7.11 8.83 24.78
C ASP A 47 -5.82 8.57 23.96
N LEU A 48 -5.73 7.40 23.30
CA LEU A 48 -4.63 7.00 22.42
C LEU A 48 -4.82 7.51 20.97
N ALA A 49 -5.95 8.14 20.66
CA ALA A 49 -6.29 8.56 19.29
C ALA A 49 -5.30 9.61 18.76
N ARG A 50 -4.78 9.40 17.56
CA ARG A 50 -3.90 10.33 16.84
C ARG A 50 -4.25 10.32 15.36
N ASP A 51 -4.17 11.48 14.71
CA ASP A 51 -4.27 11.56 13.25
C ASP A 51 -3.06 10.85 12.65
N LEU A 52 -3.28 10.03 11.61
CA LEU A 52 -2.20 9.29 10.94
C LEU A 52 -1.09 10.23 10.43
N LYS A 53 -1.46 11.41 9.94
CA LYS A 53 -0.51 12.44 9.47
C LYS A 53 0.33 13.01 10.60
N GLU A 54 -0.12 12.91 11.84
CA GLU A 54 0.56 13.43 13.03
C GLU A 54 1.24 12.34 13.86
N MET A 55 0.99 11.05 13.58
CA MET A 55 1.64 9.95 14.30
C MET A 55 3.16 10.02 14.20
N ASP A 56 3.82 10.03 15.34
CA ASP A 56 5.28 9.87 15.50
C ASP A 56 5.52 8.58 16.28
N VAL A 57 5.68 7.49 15.54
CA VAL A 57 5.82 6.13 16.06
C VAL A 57 6.94 5.42 15.32
N ASP A 58 7.48 4.37 15.93
CA ASP A 58 8.61 3.64 15.39
C ASP A 58 8.16 2.61 14.35
N ILE A 59 6.96 2.05 14.49
CA ILE A 59 6.30 1.09 13.56
C ILE A 59 4.78 1.33 13.59
N ILE A 60 4.09 1.13 12.46
CA ILE A 60 2.62 1.05 12.41
C ILE A 60 2.18 -0.37 12.06
N LEU A 61 1.36 -0.96 12.94
CA LEU A 61 0.65 -2.20 12.66
C LEU A 61 -0.66 -1.90 11.93
N THR A 62 -0.86 -2.55 10.79
CA THR A 62 -2.09 -2.48 10.01
C THR A 62 -2.82 -3.82 10.10
N ILE A 63 -4.11 -3.80 10.49
CA ILE A 63 -4.94 -5.00 10.65
C ILE A 63 -6.04 -4.96 9.61
N GLY A 64 -5.89 -5.74 8.53
CA GLY A 64 -6.73 -5.61 7.35
C GLY A 64 -6.15 -6.34 6.15
N GLY A 65 -6.22 -5.74 4.97
CA GLY A 65 -5.56 -6.28 3.78
C GLY A 65 -4.62 -5.25 3.16
N ASP A 66 -4.15 -5.50 1.94
CA ASP A 66 -3.26 -4.60 1.21
C ASP A 66 -3.84 -3.18 1.08
N GLY A 67 -5.16 -3.04 0.91
CA GLY A 67 -5.83 -1.73 0.90
C GLY A 67 -5.70 -0.94 2.20
N THR A 68 -5.56 -1.61 3.35
CA THR A 68 -5.30 -0.96 4.64
C THR A 68 -3.87 -0.42 4.71
N ILE A 69 -2.91 -1.15 4.15
CA ILE A 69 -1.51 -0.70 4.02
C ILE A 69 -1.44 0.51 3.08
N LEU A 70 -2.03 0.43 1.89
CA LEU A 70 -2.05 1.53 0.93
C LEU A 70 -2.71 2.80 1.49
N ARG A 71 -3.86 2.64 2.17
CA ARG A 71 -4.53 3.74 2.87
C ARG A 71 -3.57 4.37 3.88
N THR A 72 -2.97 3.55 4.75
CA THR A 72 -2.06 4.03 5.81
C THR A 72 -0.87 4.77 5.21
N GLN A 73 -0.21 4.18 4.21
CA GLN A 73 0.93 4.75 3.50
C GLN A 73 0.64 6.14 2.93
N SER A 74 -0.54 6.34 2.32
CA SER A 74 -0.92 7.64 1.76
C SER A 74 -1.12 8.76 2.80
N PHE A 75 -1.30 8.42 4.08
CA PHE A 75 -1.39 9.41 5.16
C PHE A 75 -0.03 9.70 5.83
N ILE A 76 0.91 8.76 5.78
CA ILE A 76 2.24 8.90 6.38
C ILE A 76 3.30 9.29 5.36
N GLU A 77 2.89 9.76 4.18
CA GLU A 77 3.79 10.15 3.10
C GLU A 77 4.91 11.09 3.58
N GLY A 78 6.14 10.79 3.19
CA GLY A 78 7.34 11.50 3.63
C GLY A 78 7.91 11.04 4.98
N LYS A 79 7.19 10.21 5.74
CA LYS A 79 7.72 9.56 6.95
C LYS A 79 8.28 8.19 6.61
N LYS A 80 9.48 7.89 7.11
CA LYS A 80 10.10 6.56 6.98
C LYS A 80 9.65 5.62 8.12
N ILE A 81 8.34 5.46 8.30
CA ILE A 81 7.77 4.59 9.34
C ILE A 81 7.46 3.22 8.71
N PRO A 82 8.08 2.13 9.17
CA PRO A 82 7.74 0.77 8.75
C PRO A 82 6.27 0.42 8.99
N LEU A 83 5.69 -0.32 8.04
CA LEU A 83 4.33 -0.86 8.12
C LEU A 83 4.40 -2.37 8.31
N LEU A 84 3.75 -2.87 9.35
CA LEU A 84 3.60 -4.30 9.62
C LEU A 84 2.16 -4.73 9.35
N GLY A 85 1.95 -5.65 8.42
CA GLY A 85 0.62 -6.02 7.93
C GLY A 85 0.09 -7.33 8.48
N VAL A 86 -1.06 -7.30 9.15
CA VAL A 86 -1.83 -8.49 9.58
C VAL A 86 -2.99 -8.72 8.62
N ASN A 87 -2.99 -9.87 7.96
CA ASN A 87 -3.94 -10.21 6.92
C ASN A 87 -5.28 -10.72 7.48
N MET A 88 -6.35 -9.94 7.36
CA MET A 88 -7.70 -10.29 7.80
C MET A 88 -8.59 -10.84 6.66
N GLY A 89 -8.03 -11.28 5.53
CA GLY A 89 -8.81 -11.68 4.35
C GLY A 89 -8.20 -12.82 3.53
N THR A 90 -8.28 -12.68 2.21
CA THR A 90 -7.59 -13.57 1.26
C THR A 90 -6.08 -13.32 1.29
N VAL A 91 -5.29 -14.21 0.68
CA VAL A 91 -3.83 -14.03 0.50
C VAL A 91 -3.56 -12.62 -0.04
N GLY A 92 -2.83 -11.80 0.73
CA GLY A 92 -2.36 -10.46 0.34
C GLY A 92 -0.88 -10.50 -0.04
N PHE A 93 -0.44 -9.53 -0.84
CA PHE A 93 0.96 -9.42 -1.26
C PHE A 93 1.79 -8.51 -0.36
N LEU A 94 1.12 -7.64 0.42
CA LEU A 94 1.78 -6.70 1.33
C LEU A 94 1.58 -7.06 2.81
N THR A 95 0.60 -7.93 3.11
CA THR A 95 0.33 -8.38 4.48
C THR A 95 1.05 -9.70 4.75
N GLU A 96 1.83 -9.74 5.83
CA GLU A 96 2.78 -10.83 6.11
C GLU A 96 2.28 -11.76 7.23
N ILE A 97 1.51 -11.22 8.18
CA ILE A 97 1.15 -11.92 9.41
C ILE A 97 -0.26 -12.52 9.32
N ASP A 98 -0.38 -13.81 9.65
CA ASP A 98 -1.68 -14.46 9.86
C ASP A 98 -2.26 -14.01 11.22
N PRO A 99 -3.57 -13.70 11.32
CA PRO A 99 -4.23 -13.29 12.56
C PRO A 99 -4.01 -14.23 13.74
N LYS A 100 -3.77 -15.52 13.50
CA LYS A 100 -3.51 -16.50 14.55
C LYS A 100 -2.10 -16.38 15.17
N ASP A 101 -1.14 -15.86 14.40
CA ASP A 101 0.27 -15.79 14.76
C ASP A 101 0.67 -14.38 15.25
N VAL A 102 -0.21 -13.39 15.09
CA VAL A 102 0.06 -11.97 15.38
C VAL A 102 0.68 -11.68 16.75
N PHE A 103 0.29 -12.38 17.80
CA PHE A 103 0.86 -12.13 19.13
C PHE A 103 2.30 -12.64 19.23
N GLN A 104 2.58 -13.80 18.63
CA GLN A 104 3.94 -14.35 18.57
C GLN A 104 4.85 -13.43 17.73
N GLU A 105 4.39 -13.00 16.55
CA GLU A 105 5.15 -12.10 15.69
C GLU A 105 5.39 -10.73 16.36
N LEU A 106 4.41 -10.21 17.13
CA LEU A 106 4.61 -9.00 17.91
C LEU A 106 5.66 -9.20 19.01
N GLU A 107 5.76 -10.36 19.64
CA GLU A 107 6.84 -10.64 20.61
C GLU A 107 8.22 -10.57 19.95
N GLU A 108 8.38 -11.13 18.76
CA GLU A 108 9.63 -11.03 17.97
C GLU A 108 9.95 -9.57 17.60
N VAL A 109 8.95 -8.81 17.16
CA VAL A 109 9.10 -7.39 16.84
C VAL A 109 9.56 -6.58 18.05
N LEU A 110 8.98 -6.84 19.23
CA LEU A 110 9.37 -6.17 20.48
C LEU A 110 10.77 -6.53 20.95
N GLN A 111 11.29 -7.70 20.57
CA GLN A 111 12.68 -8.11 20.80
C GLN A 111 13.66 -7.53 19.76
N GLY A 112 13.16 -6.88 18.71
CA GLY A 112 13.98 -6.36 17.61
C GLY A 112 14.28 -7.40 16.53
N ASN A 113 13.61 -8.55 16.55
CA ASN A 113 13.82 -9.65 15.60
C ASN A 113 12.95 -9.47 14.36
N TYR A 114 13.25 -8.45 13.56
CA TYR A 114 12.56 -8.19 12.29
C TYR A 114 13.54 -7.60 11.27
N ILE A 115 13.13 -7.65 10.00
CA ILE A 115 13.84 -6.98 8.90
C ILE A 115 12.96 -5.86 8.36
N ILE A 116 13.60 -4.82 7.82
CA ILE A 116 12.91 -3.76 7.08
C ILE A 116 13.16 -3.99 5.61
N GLU A 117 12.08 -4.17 4.85
CA GLU A 117 12.12 -4.20 3.40
C GLU A 117 11.75 -2.83 2.84
N GLU A 118 12.62 -2.27 2.02
CA GLU A 118 12.32 -1.04 1.28
C GLU A 118 11.50 -1.38 0.03
N ARG A 119 10.49 -0.56 -0.27
CA ARG A 119 9.61 -0.72 -1.43
C ARG A 119 9.65 0.53 -2.29
N THR A 120 9.80 0.34 -3.60
CA THR A 120 9.74 1.42 -4.60
C THR A 120 8.39 2.10 -4.59
N GLN A 121 8.38 3.42 -4.75
CA GLN A 121 7.18 4.23 -4.93
C GLN A 121 7.29 5.08 -6.18
N LEU A 122 6.16 5.39 -6.80
CA LEU A 122 6.06 6.33 -7.91
C LEU A 122 5.83 7.73 -7.37
N ASP A 123 6.71 8.65 -7.74
CA ASP A 123 6.49 10.08 -7.60
C ASP A 123 5.78 10.59 -8.86
N VAL A 124 4.64 11.26 -8.68
CA VAL A 124 3.69 11.51 -9.77
C VAL A 124 3.43 13.00 -9.93
N TYR A 125 3.47 13.48 -11.17
CA TYR A 125 3.29 14.89 -11.48
C TYR A 125 2.20 15.09 -12.53
N HIS A 126 1.17 15.86 -12.18
CA HIS A 126 0.13 16.32 -13.09
C HIS A 126 -0.40 17.68 -12.61
N HIS A 127 -0.05 18.76 -13.32
CA HIS A 127 -0.31 20.14 -12.87
C HIS A 127 0.19 20.45 -11.45
N GLY A 128 1.23 19.74 -10.99
CA GLY A 128 1.75 19.74 -9.63
C GLY A 128 2.10 18.34 -9.15
N LYS A 129 2.74 18.22 -7.99
CA LYS A 129 3.02 16.92 -7.36
C LYS A 129 1.70 16.33 -6.83
N LEU A 130 1.39 15.11 -7.25
CA LEU A 130 0.32 14.29 -6.68
C LEU A 130 0.90 13.40 -5.56
N PRO A 131 0.04 12.77 -4.73
CA PRO A 131 0.49 11.77 -3.77
C PRO A 131 1.26 10.64 -4.48
N SER A 132 2.32 10.18 -3.84
CA SER A 132 3.08 9.01 -4.30
C SER A 132 2.22 7.74 -4.32
N ALA A 133 2.57 6.81 -5.20
CA ALA A 133 1.87 5.54 -5.32
C ALA A 133 2.81 4.36 -5.01
N LEU A 134 2.42 3.52 -4.06
CA LEU A 134 3.14 2.27 -3.77
C LEU A 134 2.92 1.21 -4.86
N ASN A 135 1.70 1.12 -5.40
CA ASN A 135 1.36 0.13 -6.41
C ASN A 135 1.44 0.69 -7.82
N GLU A 136 0.46 1.51 -8.22
CA GLU A 136 0.40 2.03 -9.57
C GLU A 136 -0.27 3.41 -9.66
N VAL A 137 -0.02 4.06 -10.79
CA VAL A 137 -0.77 5.20 -11.29
C VAL A 137 -1.51 4.76 -12.54
N VAL A 138 -2.78 5.12 -12.63
CA VAL A 138 -3.64 4.82 -13.78
C VAL A 138 -4.09 6.12 -14.41
N MET A 139 -3.79 6.28 -15.69
CA MET A 139 -4.38 7.33 -16.52
C MET A 139 -5.37 6.68 -17.48
N MET A 140 -6.64 7.05 -17.38
CA MET A 140 -7.70 6.49 -18.23
C MET A 140 -8.76 7.54 -18.55
N THR A 141 -9.53 7.29 -19.61
CA THR A 141 -10.70 8.12 -19.92
C THR A 141 -11.75 8.01 -18.81
N ARG A 142 -12.44 9.13 -18.53
CA ARG A 142 -13.66 9.12 -17.70
C ARG A 142 -14.89 8.67 -18.48
N GLU A 143 -14.87 8.85 -19.80
CA GLU A 143 -15.96 8.48 -20.71
C GLU A 143 -15.75 7.03 -21.18
N PRO A 144 -16.66 6.09 -20.85
CA PRO A 144 -16.58 4.73 -21.35
C PRO A 144 -16.49 4.70 -22.88
N ALA A 145 -15.68 3.78 -23.43
CA ALA A 145 -15.45 3.57 -24.86
C ALA A 145 -14.72 4.69 -25.64
N LYS A 146 -14.10 5.67 -24.96
CA LYS A 146 -13.24 6.67 -25.59
C LYS A 146 -11.77 6.30 -25.46
N MET A 147 -11.11 6.10 -26.60
CA MET A 147 -9.66 5.88 -26.61
C MET A 147 -8.89 7.19 -26.45
N LEU A 148 -7.85 7.13 -25.63
CA LEU A 148 -6.82 8.16 -25.54
C LEU A 148 -5.78 7.93 -26.62
N HIS A 149 -5.17 9.02 -27.09
CA HIS A 149 -3.92 8.96 -27.83
C HIS A 149 -2.78 9.19 -26.84
N ILE A 150 -1.93 8.18 -26.66
CA ILE A 150 -0.92 8.15 -25.60
C ILE A 150 0.45 8.04 -26.26
N GLN A 151 1.32 8.99 -25.95
CA GLN A 151 2.74 8.92 -26.25
C GLN A 151 3.48 8.64 -24.94
N ILE A 152 4.32 7.60 -24.94
CA ILE A 152 5.07 7.14 -23.77
C ILE A 152 6.53 7.52 -23.99
N LEU A 153 7.08 8.26 -23.03
CA LEU A 153 8.49 8.65 -23.02
C LEU A 153 9.17 8.03 -21.80
N VAL A 154 10.39 7.55 -21.99
CA VAL A 154 11.29 7.08 -20.93
C VAL A 154 12.60 7.80 -21.15
N ASP A 155 13.10 8.48 -20.11
CA ASP A 155 14.29 9.34 -20.21
C ASP A 155 14.23 10.34 -21.38
N ASP A 156 13.08 11.00 -21.53
CA ASP A 156 12.77 11.95 -22.62
C ASP A 156 12.76 11.36 -24.05
N GLU A 157 12.93 10.05 -24.20
CA GLU A 157 12.88 9.34 -25.49
C GLU A 157 11.54 8.65 -25.71
N VAL A 158 10.95 8.81 -26.90
CA VAL A 158 9.67 8.19 -27.26
C VAL A 158 9.86 6.68 -27.45
N VAL A 159 9.29 5.89 -26.55
CA VAL A 159 9.37 4.43 -26.62
C VAL A 159 8.18 3.80 -27.34
N GLU A 160 7.00 4.43 -27.27
CA GLU A 160 5.79 3.90 -27.90
C GLU A 160 4.72 5.00 -28.07
N GLU A 161 3.88 4.86 -29.10
CA GLU A 161 2.72 5.71 -29.34
C GLU A 161 1.53 4.84 -29.72
N LEU A 162 0.44 4.95 -28.95
CA LEU A 162 -0.69 4.03 -29.09
C LEU A 162 -2.04 4.67 -28.77
N ARG A 163 -3.10 3.99 -29.19
CA ARG A 163 -4.47 4.27 -28.75
C ARG A 163 -4.95 3.19 -27.80
N ALA A 164 -5.50 3.59 -26.66
CA ALA A 164 -5.93 2.68 -25.59
C ALA A 164 -7.00 3.35 -24.71
N ASP A 165 -7.70 2.56 -23.89
CA ASP A 165 -8.61 3.08 -22.86
C ASP A 165 -7.85 3.81 -21.74
N GLY A 166 -6.59 3.43 -21.54
CA GLY A 166 -5.69 4.03 -20.56
C GLY A 166 -4.31 3.39 -20.55
N ILE A 167 -3.52 3.80 -19.57
CA ILE A 167 -2.15 3.33 -19.30
C ILE A 167 -1.97 3.19 -17.79
N ILE A 168 -1.31 2.11 -17.38
CA ILE A 168 -0.89 1.86 -16.00
C ILE A 168 0.62 2.01 -15.96
N VAL A 169 1.12 2.77 -14.99
CA VAL A 169 2.54 2.76 -14.60
C VAL A 169 2.59 2.20 -13.19
N ALA A 170 3.26 1.07 -13.00
CA ALA A 170 3.29 0.34 -11.75
C ALA A 170 4.73 0.12 -11.24
N THR A 171 4.85 0.02 -9.93
CA THR A 171 6.04 -0.47 -9.25
C THR A 171 6.08 -2.02 -9.32
N PRO A 172 7.18 -2.65 -8.89
CA PRO A 172 7.23 -4.09 -8.70
C PRO A 172 6.18 -4.60 -7.69
N SER A 173 5.90 -3.82 -6.63
CA SER A 173 4.84 -4.14 -5.66
C SER A 173 3.44 -4.08 -6.31
N GLY A 174 3.22 -3.12 -7.21
CA GLY A 174 1.99 -3.02 -8.00
C GLY A 174 1.85 -4.06 -9.12
N SER A 175 2.90 -4.85 -9.40
CA SER A 175 2.89 -5.85 -10.46
C SER A 175 1.81 -6.92 -10.27
N THR A 176 1.40 -7.16 -9.03
CA THR A 176 0.38 -8.14 -8.63
C THR A 176 -1.01 -7.51 -8.40
N ALA A 177 -1.14 -6.20 -8.60
CA ALA A 177 -2.37 -5.43 -8.44
C ALA A 177 -3.06 -5.20 -9.79
N TYR A 178 -3.41 -3.96 -10.13
CA TYR A 178 -4.17 -3.69 -11.36
C TYR A 178 -3.34 -3.97 -12.62
N SER A 179 -2.02 -3.78 -12.54
CA SER A 179 -1.06 -4.14 -13.59
C SER A 179 -1.24 -5.60 -14.05
N MET A 180 -1.33 -6.55 -13.11
CA MET A 180 -1.55 -7.98 -13.40
C MET A 180 -2.85 -8.20 -14.18
N SER A 181 -3.92 -7.53 -13.76
CA SER A 181 -5.25 -7.67 -14.38
C SER A 181 -5.26 -7.12 -15.81
N ALA A 182 -4.43 -6.12 -16.11
CA ALA A 182 -4.24 -5.56 -17.45
C ALA A 182 -3.24 -6.36 -18.31
N GLY A 183 -2.71 -7.48 -17.80
CA GLY A 183 -1.78 -8.36 -18.52
C GLY A 183 -0.30 -8.01 -18.33
N GLY A 184 0.04 -7.19 -17.34
CA GLY A 184 1.42 -6.93 -16.92
C GLY A 184 2.09 -8.17 -16.32
N PRO A 185 3.44 -8.26 -16.37
CA PRO A 185 4.18 -9.34 -15.74
C PRO A 185 4.18 -9.20 -14.21
N ILE A 186 4.34 -10.32 -13.51
CA ILE A 186 4.68 -10.33 -12.08
C ILE A 186 6.19 -10.07 -11.95
N VAL A 187 6.55 -9.09 -11.12
CA VAL A 187 7.93 -8.68 -10.91
C VAL A 187 8.24 -8.77 -9.41
N ASP A 188 9.39 -9.37 -9.07
CA ASP A 188 9.84 -9.48 -7.68
C ASP A 188 10.03 -8.07 -7.08
N PRO A 189 9.54 -7.79 -5.85
CA PRO A 189 9.63 -6.46 -5.23
C PRO A 189 11.04 -5.87 -5.15
N ARG A 190 12.09 -6.70 -5.20
CA ARG A 190 13.50 -6.28 -5.12
C ARG A 190 14.08 -5.83 -6.46
N VAL A 191 13.36 -6.02 -7.57
CA VAL A 191 13.82 -5.58 -8.89
C VAL A 191 13.61 -4.08 -9.01
N GLU A 192 14.68 -3.33 -9.25
CA GLU A 192 14.60 -1.89 -9.51
C GLU A 192 14.11 -1.63 -10.94
N ALA A 193 12.78 -1.65 -11.11
CA ALA A 193 12.14 -1.41 -12.40
C ALA A 193 10.74 -0.83 -12.23
N PHE A 194 10.23 -0.24 -13.31
CA PHE A 194 8.85 0.18 -13.48
C PHE A 194 8.19 -0.62 -14.60
N ILE A 195 6.88 -0.79 -14.47
CA ILE A 195 6.07 -1.57 -15.41
C ILE A 195 5.07 -0.63 -16.07
N ILE A 196 5.05 -0.59 -17.40
CA ILE A 196 4.11 0.22 -18.17
C ILE A 196 3.15 -0.73 -18.92
N VAL A 197 1.86 -0.67 -18.60
CA VAL A 197 0.84 -1.58 -19.13
C VAL A 197 -0.30 -0.80 -19.79
N PRO A 198 -0.46 -0.87 -21.13
CA PRO A 198 -1.61 -0.25 -21.78
C PRO A 198 -2.90 -1.02 -21.48
N ILE A 199 -3.99 -0.30 -21.21
CA ILE A 199 -5.31 -0.88 -20.94
C ILE A 199 -6.08 -0.97 -22.26
N CYS A 200 -6.40 -2.19 -22.70
CA CYS A 200 -7.15 -2.44 -23.93
C CYS A 200 -6.60 -1.67 -25.16
N PRO A 201 -5.30 -1.81 -25.51
CA PRO A 201 -4.73 -1.09 -26.65
C PRO A 201 -5.34 -1.54 -27.98
N PHE A 202 -5.60 -0.58 -28.87
CA PHE A 202 -6.04 -0.84 -30.24
C PHE A 202 -4.93 -1.51 -31.09
N LYS A 203 -3.67 -1.22 -30.76
CA LYS A 203 -2.49 -1.81 -31.43
C LYS A 203 -2.28 -3.25 -30.95
N LEU A 204 -2.52 -4.24 -31.82
CA LEU A 204 -2.41 -5.67 -31.49
C LEU A 204 -1.01 -6.12 -31.01
N SER A 205 0.04 -5.42 -31.45
CA SER A 205 1.41 -5.68 -31.04
C SER A 205 1.83 -4.98 -29.75
N ALA A 206 0.96 -4.16 -29.15
CA ALA A 206 1.25 -3.51 -27.88
C ALA A 206 1.49 -4.57 -26.79
N ARG A 207 2.54 -4.39 -26.00
CA ARG A 207 2.93 -5.26 -24.90
C ARG A 207 3.25 -4.42 -23.66
N PRO A 208 3.10 -4.98 -22.46
CA PRO A 208 3.71 -4.40 -21.27
C PRO A 208 5.20 -4.17 -21.48
N LEU A 209 5.70 -3.05 -20.98
CA LEU A 209 7.13 -2.72 -20.94
C LEU A 209 7.62 -2.77 -19.49
N VAL A 210 8.84 -3.26 -19.32
CA VAL A 210 9.56 -3.16 -18.05
C VAL A 210 10.78 -2.31 -18.31
N VAL A 211 10.95 -1.22 -17.55
CA VAL A 211 11.97 -0.19 -17.73
C VAL A 211 12.66 0.11 -16.40
N SER A 212 13.88 0.63 -16.42
CA SER A 212 14.66 1.02 -15.23
C SER A 212 14.63 2.52 -15.02
#